data_AF-A0A818BM60-F1
#
_entry.id   AF-A0A818BM60-F1
#
_cell.length_a   1.000
_cell.length_b   1.000
_cell.length_c   1.000
_cell.angle_alpha   90.00
_cell.angle_beta   90.00
_cell.angle_gamma   90.00
#
_symmetry.space_group_name_H-M   'P 1'
#
loop_
_entity.id
_entity.type
_entity.pdbx_description
1 polymer ?
#
loop_
_entity_poly.entity_id
_entity_poly.type
_entity_poly.pdbx_seq_one_letter_code
_entity_poly.pdbx_strand_id
1 'polypeptide(L)'
;MIKGRNRITDGTCVPDDLLHVPQLHSFTFYISTSIDIGDLSQNLSHEHIQQTLINIGQQNANSIINNLGTSTVECSIFSLSFAFDYVIHLGNIFPSIVFNYVTYLLVQDRDGFKHEFFVRIARSFPLLKYLRIYNIKP
;
A
#
# COMPACT_ATOMS: atom_id res chain seq x y z
N MET A 1 -15.63 22.06 -0.53
CA MET A 1 -14.44 22.03 -1.42
C MET A 1 -13.21 22.26 -0.56
N ILE A 2 -12.59 21.18 -0.06
CA ILE A 2 -11.43 21.28 0.83
C ILE A 2 -10.18 21.34 -0.06
N LYS A 3 -9.51 22.50 -0.07
CA LYS A 3 -8.21 22.68 -0.72
C LYS A 3 -7.20 21.73 -0.06
N GLY A 4 -6.61 20.84 -0.86
CA GLY A 4 -5.62 19.86 -0.44
C GLY A 4 -4.43 20.51 0.24
N ARG A 5 -4.39 20.44 1.57
CA ARG A 5 -3.14 20.46 2.32
C ARG A 5 -2.73 19.01 2.44
N ASN A 6 -1.55 18.67 1.94
CA ASN A 6 -0.88 17.41 2.19
C ASN A 6 -0.55 17.34 3.69
N ARG A 7 -1.54 17.04 4.52
CA ARG A 7 -1.31 16.64 5.91
C ARG A 7 -0.90 15.18 5.85
N ILE A 8 0.38 14.94 6.06
CA ILE A 8 0.87 13.61 6.41
C ILE A 8 0.36 13.41 7.84
N THR A 9 -0.74 12.69 7.98
CA THR A 9 -1.12 12.11 9.27
C THR A 9 -0.14 10.97 9.51
N ASP A 10 0.70 11.08 10.53
CA ASP A 10 1.30 9.88 11.08
C ASP A 10 0.15 8.98 11.57
N GLY A 11 0.26 7.67 11.34
CA GLY A 11 -0.84 6.73 11.59
C GLY A 11 -1.38 6.75 13.04
N THR A 12 -0.66 7.40 13.95
CA THR A 12 -0.99 7.60 15.36
C THR A 12 -2.18 8.52 15.61
N CYS A 13 -2.49 9.48 14.72
CA CYS A 13 -3.59 10.43 14.93
C CYS A 13 -4.86 10.12 14.12
N VAL A 14 -4.85 9.08 13.27
CA VAL A 14 -5.99 8.72 12.42
C VAL A 14 -7.26 8.42 13.24
N PRO A 15 -7.22 7.69 14.37
CA PRO A 15 -8.43 7.44 15.16
C PRO A 15 -9.05 8.73 15.74
N ASP A 16 -8.21 9.65 16.22
CA ASP A 16 -8.66 10.88 16.85
C ASP A 16 -9.22 11.88 15.83
N ASP A 17 -8.61 11.97 14.64
CA ASP A 17 -9.11 12.80 13.55
C ASP A 17 -10.48 12.33 13.03
N LEU A 18 -10.75 11.02 13.10
CA LEU A 18 -12.03 10.43 12.70
C LEU A 18 -13.17 10.70 13.70
N LEU A 19 -12.87 10.91 14.99
CA LEU A 19 -13.86 11.25 16.02
C LEU A 19 -14.56 12.59 15.73
N HIS A 20 -13.92 13.49 14.98
CA HIS A 20 -14.45 14.80 14.65
C HIS A 20 -15.33 14.82 13.38
N VAL A 21 -15.54 13.67 12.73
CA VAL A 21 -16.32 13.57 11.48
C VAL A 21 -17.50 12.62 11.64
N PRO A 22 -18.51 12.95 12.47
CA PRO A 22 -19.60 12.03 12.83
C PRO A 22 -20.52 11.65 11.65
N GLN A 23 -20.42 12.34 10.52
CA GLN A 23 -21.16 12.04 9.28
C GLN A 23 -20.33 11.24 8.26
N LEU A 24 -19.10 10.83 8.60
CA LEU A 24 -18.25 10.07 7.70
C LEU A 24 -18.73 8.61 7.63
N HIS A 25 -19.47 8.29 6.57
CA HIS A 25 -19.99 6.94 6.36
C HIS A 25 -18.94 5.96 5.81
N SER A 26 -17.88 6.46 5.17
CA SER A 26 -16.81 5.64 4.60
C SER A 26 -15.48 6.38 4.63
N PHE A 27 -14.41 5.69 5.00
CA PHE A 27 -13.05 6.21 4.98
C PHE A 27 -12.17 5.29 4.12
N THR A 28 -11.60 5.84 3.05
CA THR A 28 -10.66 5.13 2.17
C THR A 28 -9.26 5.64 2.45
N PHE A 29 -8.31 4.74 2.63
CA PHE A 29 -6.93 5.10 2.94
C PHE A 29 -5.91 4.22 2.21
N TYR A 30 -4.73 4.78 2.01
CA TYR A 30 -3.52 4.11 1.55
C TYR A 30 -2.37 4.68 2.36
N ILE A 31 -1.75 3.84 3.20
CA ILE A 31 -0.65 4.20 4.08
C ILE A 31 0.54 3.36 3.63
N SER A 32 1.68 3.99 3.36
CA SER A 32 2.94 3.29 3.12
C SER A 32 3.97 3.75 4.14
N THR A 33 4.62 2.80 4.80
CA THR A 33 5.70 3.05 5.77
C THR A 33 6.92 2.22 5.38
N SER A 34 8.10 2.81 5.44
CA SER A 34 9.38 2.12 5.23
C SER A 34 10.14 2.04 6.55
N ILE A 35 10.65 0.86 6.89
CA ILE A 35 11.43 0.63 8.11
C ILE A 35 12.78 0.04 7.73
N ASP A 36 13.85 0.52 8.37
CA ASP A 36 15.18 -0.05 8.22
C ASP A 36 15.29 -1.35 9.05
N ILE A 37 15.77 -2.44 8.44
CA ILE A 37 15.90 -3.76 9.10
C ILE A 37 16.92 -3.69 10.24
N GLY A 38 17.85 -2.72 10.22
CA GLY A 38 18.75 -2.46 11.35
C GLY A 38 18.01 -2.21 12.67
N ASP A 39 16.76 -1.73 12.60
CA ASP A 39 15.90 -1.44 13.75
C ASP A 39 14.86 -2.55 14.06
N LEU A 40 14.79 -3.62 13.25
CA LEU A 40 13.76 -4.66 13.35
C LEU A 40 14.37 -6.03 13.64
N SER A 41 14.36 -6.43 14.92
CA SER A 41 14.56 -7.83 15.35
C SER A 41 13.29 -8.69 15.21
N GLN A 42 12.21 -8.16 14.63
CA GLN A 42 10.92 -8.85 14.57
C GLN A 42 10.47 -9.05 13.11
N ASN A 43 10.21 -10.32 12.78
CA ASN A 43 9.66 -10.77 11.51
C ASN A 43 8.27 -10.16 11.28
N LEU A 44 8.21 -9.00 10.63
CA LEU A 44 6.98 -8.44 10.08
C LEU A 44 6.47 -9.39 8.99
N SER A 45 5.47 -10.20 9.33
CA SER A 45 4.79 -11.09 8.39
C SER A 45 3.44 -10.50 8.00
N HIS A 46 2.96 -10.84 6.82
CA HIS A 46 1.65 -10.39 6.32
C HIS A 46 0.54 -10.80 7.29
N GLU A 47 0.63 -12.00 7.85
CA GLU A 47 -0.34 -12.55 8.81
C GLU A 47 -0.37 -11.74 10.10
N HIS A 48 0.79 -11.34 10.65
CA HIS A 48 0.84 -10.51 11.84
C HIS A 48 0.17 -9.16 11.61
N ILE A 49 0.46 -8.50 10.48
CA ILE A 49 -0.15 -7.21 10.14
C ILE A 49 -1.65 -7.36 9.94
N GLN A 50 -2.09 -8.38 9.21
CA GLN A 50 -3.51 -8.63 8.98
C GLN A 50 -4.25 -8.92 10.29
N GLN A 51 -3.64 -9.70 11.20
CA GLN A 51 -4.21 -9.95 12.51
C GLN A 51 -4.31 -8.66 13.34
N THR A 52 -3.30 -7.79 13.30
CA THR A 52 -3.36 -6.48 13.95
C THR A 52 -4.51 -5.63 13.40
N LEU A 53 -4.68 -5.58 12.07
CA LEU A 53 -5.78 -4.85 11.43
C LEU A 53 -7.16 -5.38 11.86
N ILE A 54 -7.31 -6.70 11.94
CA ILE A 54 -8.54 -7.34 12.44
C ILE A 54 -8.78 -6.95 13.91
N ASN A 55 -7.75 -7.00 14.75
CA ASN A 55 -7.85 -6.70 16.18
C ASN A 55 -8.26 -5.23 16.45
N ILE A 56 -7.91 -4.29 15.56
CA ILE A 56 -8.32 -2.88 15.67
C ILE A 56 -9.64 -2.57 14.91
N GLY A 57 -10.38 -3.61 14.47
CA GLY A 57 -11.68 -3.47 13.81
C GLY A 57 -11.63 -3.13 12.33
N GLN A 58 -10.46 -3.18 11.69
CA GLN A 58 -10.27 -2.87 10.27
C GLN A 58 -10.37 -4.14 9.39
N GLN A 59 -11.56 -4.72 9.30
CA GLN A 59 -11.80 -5.95 8.53
C GLN A 59 -11.78 -5.74 7.00
N ASN A 60 -12.02 -4.49 6.56
CA ASN A 60 -12.00 -4.11 5.15
C ASN A 60 -10.67 -3.44 4.77
N ALA A 61 -9.55 -3.94 5.28
CA ALA A 61 -8.22 -3.47 4.93
C ALA A 61 -7.34 -4.66 4.51
N ASN A 62 -6.35 -4.38 3.66
CA ASN A 62 -5.33 -5.34 3.30
C ASN A 62 -3.95 -4.68 3.42
N SER A 63 -2.92 -5.51 3.46
CA SER A 63 -1.53 -5.06 3.52
C SER A 63 -0.67 -5.76 2.48
N ILE A 64 0.43 -5.09 2.13
CA ILE A 64 1.48 -5.60 1.24
C ILE A 64 2.81 -5.29 1.91
N ILE A 65 3.69 -6.29 2.00
CA ILE A 65 5.03 -6.13 2.53
C ILE A 65 6.00 -6.30 1.36
N ASN A 66 6.73 -5.23 1.04
CA ASN A 66 7.74 -5.22 0.00
C ASN A 66 9.12 -5.18 0.63
N ASN A 67 10.03 -6.01 0.15
CA ASN A 67 11.42 -5.91 0.52
C ASN A 67 12.14 -5.02 -0.50
N LEU A 68 12.40 -3.76 -0.14
CA LEU A 68 13.10 -2.79 -0.99
C LEU A 68 14.63 -2.90 -0.87
N GLY A 69 15.13 -3.78 0.02
CA GLY A 69 16.53 -4.17 0.01
C GLY A 69 17.10 -4.89 1.22
N THR A 70 18.43 -4.99 1.27
CA THR A 70 19.15 -5.69 2.35
C THR A 70 18.80 -5.17 3.74
N SER A 71 18.35 -3.92 3.83
CA SER A 71 17.99 -3.30 5.09
C SER A 71 16.72 -2.47 5.04
N THR A 72 15.80 -2.65 4.07
CA THR A 72 14.57 -1.84 4.07
C THR A 72 13.35 -2.66 3.69
N VAL A 73 12.36 -2.65 4.58
CA VAL A 73 11.05 -3.24 4.35
C VAL A 73 10.03 -2.12 4.26
N GLU A 74 9.20 -2.16 3.24
CA GLU A 74 8.04 -1.28 3.11
C GLU A 74 6.76 -2.06 3.42
N CYS A 75 5.91 -1.49 4.27
CA CYS A 75 4.58 -1.96 4.55
C CYS A 75 3.56 -0.96 3.97
N SER A 76 2.77 -1.43 3.01
CA SER A 76 1.62 -0.71 2.48
C SER A 76 0.34 -1.27 3.09
N ILE A 77 -0.54 -0.44 3.64
CA ILE A 77 -1.86 -0.81 4.17
C ILE A 77 -2.93 0.02 3.46
N PHE A 78 -4.02 -0.60 3.05
CA PHE A 78 -5.10 0.09 2.34
C PHE A 78 -6.48 -0.50 2.57
N SER A 79 -7.48 0.35 2.43
CA SER A 79 -8.90 -0.03 2.50
C SER A 79 -9.36 -0.79 1.25
N LEU A 80 -10.31 -1.71 1.44
CA LEU A 80 -11.05 -2.43 0.41
C LEU A 80 -12.51 -1.93 0.33
N SER A 81 -13.08 -1.71 -0.85
CA SER A 81 -12.41 -1.71 -2.16
C SER A 81 -11.50 -0.48 -2.31
N PHE A 82 -10.30 -0.68 -2.86
CA PHE A 82 -9.37 0.40 -3.09
C PHE A 82 -9.92 1.39 -4.12
N ALA A 83 -10.01 2.68 -3.77
CA ALA A 83 -10.67 3.70 -4.61
C ALA A 83 -9.76 4.85 -5.06
N PHE A 84 -8.45 4.79 -4.83
CA PHE A 84 -7.53 5.78 -5.36
C PHE A 84 -7.17 5.48 -6.83
N ASP A 85 -6.86 6.54 -7.57
CA ASP A 85 -6.47 6.50 -8.98
C ASP A 85 -4.97 6.29 -9.19
N TYR A 86 -4.16 6.41 -8.12
CA TYR A 86 -2.73 6.15 -8.14
C TYR A 86 -2.32 5.17 -7.04
N VAL A 87 -1.31 4.35 -7.34
CA VAL A 87 -0.55 3.60 -6.34
C VAL A 87 0.94 3.80 -6.61
N ILE A 88 1.71 4.03 -5.57
CA ILE A 88 3.14 4.35 -5.67
C ILE A 88 3.90 3.38 -4.78
N HIS A 89 5.09 2.95 -5.22
CA HIS A 89 6.03 2.11 -4.48
C HIS A 89 5.57 0.67 -4.23
N LEU A 90 4.72 0.11 -5.11
CA LEU A 90 4.47 -1.33 -5.05
C LEU A 90 5.72 -2.12 -5.47
N GLY A 91 6.01 -3.22 -4.77
CA GLY A 91 6.97 -4.23 -5.20
C GLY A 91 6.41 -5.12 -6.31
N ASN A 92 7.22 -6.05 -6.80
CA ASN A 92 6.84 -7.03 -7.84
C ASN A 92 5.93 -8.16 -7.30
N ILE A 93 5.83 -8.28 -5.97
CA ILE A 93 4.99 -9.27 -5.28
C ILE A 93 3.80 -8.54 -4.64
N PHE A 94 2.72 -8.36 -5.41
CA PHE A 94 1.45 -7.84 -4.89
C PHE A 94 0.37 -8.94 -4.92
N PRO A 95 -0.60 -8.91 -3.99
CA PRO A 95 -1.66 -9.90 -3.87
C PRO A 95 -2.58 -9.87 -5.09
N SER A 96 -3.35 -10.95 -5.27
CA SER A 96 -4.37 -11.10 -6.32
C SER A 96 -5.60 -10.22 -6.07
N ILE A 97 -5.38 -8.91 -5.90
CA ILE A 97 -6.40 -7.88 -5.74
C ILE A 97 -6.56 -7.17 -7.07
N VAL A 98 -7.80 -6.83 -7.40
CA VAL A 98 -8.13 -6.00 -8.56
C VAL A 98 -8.33 -4.56 -8.11
N PHE A 99 -7.46 -3.69 -8.58
CA PHE A 99 -7.46 -2.25 -8.35
C PHE A 99 -8.25 -1.56 -9.47
N ASN A 100 -9.58 -1.60 -9.36
CA ASN A 100 -10.50 -1.17 -10.40
C ASN A 100 -10.40 0.32 -10.80
N TYR A 101 -9.84 1.17 -9.95
CA TYR A 101 -9.79 2.62 -10.18
C TYR A 101 -8.40 3.15 -10.51
N VAL A 102 -7.36 2.32 -10.36
CA VAL A 102 -5.98 2.76 -10.50
C VAL A 102 -5.64 2.95 -11.98
N THR A 103 -5.20 4.17 -12.30
CA THR A 103 -4.78 4.58 -13.65
C THR A 103 -3.29 4.90 -13.73
N TYR A 104 -2.64 5.15 -12.59
CA TYR A 104 -1.21 5.39 -12.48
C TYR A 104 -0.59 4.42 -11.47
N LEU A 105 0.45 3.69 -11.88
CA LEU A 105 1.17 2.77 -11.03
C LEU A 105 2.67 3.01 -11.14
N LEU A 106 3.32 3.22 -9.99
CA LEU A 106 4.76 3.18 -9.85
C LEU A 106 5.15 1.90 -9.10
N VAL A 107 5.92 1.06 -9.78
CA VAL A 107 6.49 -0.18 -9.23
C VAL A 107 7.99 -0.04 -9.10
N GLN A 108 8.52 -0.49 -7.98
CA GLN A 108 9.94 -0.42 -7.68
C GLN A 108 10.37 -1.73 -7.01
N ASP A 109 11.39 -2.37 -7.58
CA ASP A 109 11.91 -3.65 -7.05
C ASP A 109 13.41 -3.77 -7.30
N ARG A 110 14.10 -4.62 -6.55
CA ARG A 110 15.48 -5.03 -6.81
C ARG A 110 15.55 -6.10 -7.89
N ASP A 111 14.59 -7.02 -7.87
CA ASP A 111 14.54 -8.10 -8.83
C ASP A 111 14.06 -7.59 -10.19
N GLY A 112 14.67 -8.13 -11.25
CA GLY A 112 14.23 -7.83 -12.60
C GLY A 112 12.76 -8.22 -12.83
N PHE A 113 12.01 -7.32 -13.47
CA PHE A 113 10.62 -7.55 -13.85
C PHE A 113 10.51 -8.61 -14.95
N LYS A 114 10.01 -9.80 -14.58
CA LYS A 114 9.82 -10.94 -15.49
C LYS A 114 8.51 -10.83 -16.28
N HIS A 115 8.30 -11.69 -17.27
CA HIS A 115 7.07 -11.66 -18.07
C HIS A 115 5.80 -11.81 -17.21
N GLU A 116 5.83 -12.66 -16.19
CA GLU A 116 4.71 -12.92 -15.28
C GLU A 116 4.28 -11.68 -14.51
N PHE A 117 5.20 -10.73 -14.27
CA PHE A 117 4.88 -9.45 -13.66
C PHE A 117 3.89 -8.67 -14.52
N PHE A 118 4.14 -8.53 -15.82
CA PHE A 118 3.26 -7.79 -16.72
C PHE A 118 1.88 -8.45 -16.85
N VAL A 119 1.82 -9.78 -16.80
CA VAL A 119 0.55 -10.53 -16.77
C VAL A 119 -0.24 -10.24 -15.50
N ARG A 120 0.43 -10.20 -14.33
CA ARG A 120 -0.20 -9.81 -13.07
C ARG A 120 -0.70 -8.37 -13.12
N ILE A 121 0.11 -7.44 -13.65
CA ILE A 121 -0.29 -6.04 -13.80
C ILE A 121 -1.56 -5.89 -14.64
N ALA A 122 -1.62 -6.54 -15.80
CA ALA A 122 -2.79 -6.47 -16.67
C ALA A 122 -4.08 -6.99 -16.00
N ARG A 123 -3.95 -7.99 -15.12
CA ARG A 123 -5.09 -8.57 -14.38
C ARG A 123 -5.51 -7.71 -13.19
N SER A 124 -4.54 -7.18 -12.45
CA SER A 124 -4.80 -6.42 -11.24
C SER A 124 -5.17 -4.96 -11.50
N PHE A 125 -4.78 -4.38 -12.64
CA PHE A 125 -4.97 -2.96 -12.94
C PHE A 125 -5.66 -2.77 -14.31
N PRO A 126 -6.95 -3.11 -14.44
CA PRO A 126 -7.65 -3.12 -15.72
C PRO A 126 -7.79 -1.73 -16.38
N LEU A 127 -7.68 -0.65 -15.60
CA LEU A 127 -7.76 0.74 -16.08
C LEU A 127 -6.41 1.46 -16.12
N LEU A 128 -5.29 0.72 -16.05
CA LEU A 128 -3.96 1.32 -16.00
C LEU A 128 -3.64 2.08 -17.29
N LYS A 129 -3.27 3.35 -17.15
CA LYS A 129 -2.85 4.23 -18.26
C LYS A 129 -1.36 4.50 -18.25
N TYR A 130 -0.78 4.58 -17.04
CA TYR A 130 0.62 4.91 -16.84
C TYR A 130 1.27 3.88 -15.91
N LEU A 131 2.28 3.20 -16.43
CA LEU A 131 3.11 2.27 -15.68
C LEU A 131 4.54 2.82 -15.64
N ARG A 132 5.04 3.09 -14.44
CA ARG A 132 6.42 3.49 -14.20
C ARG A 132 7.12 2.41 -13.40
N ILE A 133 8.26 1.95 -13.91
CA ILE A 133 8.99 0.83 -13.34
C ILE A 133 10.41 1.28 -13.02
N TYR A 134 10.90 0.93 -11.83
CA TYR A 134 12.26 1.20 -11.38
C TYR A 134 12.93 -0.05 -10.85
N ASN A 135 14.13 -0.34 -11.36
CA ASN A 135 15.03 -1.29 -10.72
C ASN A 135 15.87 -0.55 -9.68
N ILE A 136 15.74 -0.91 -8.42
CA ILE A 136 16.69 -0.52 -7.38
C ILE A 136 17.95 -1.32 -7.65
N LYS A 137 19.06 -0.65 -8.01
CA LYS A 137 20.36 -1.33 -8.05
C LYS A 137 20.69 -1.84 -6.64
N PRO A 138 21.17 -3.09 -6.50
CA PRO A 138 21.60 -3.62 -5.20
C PRO A 138 22.68 -2.76 -4.55
#